data_AF-A0AAV8VLQ5-F1
#
_entry.id   AF-A0AAV8VLQ5-F1
#
_cell.length_a   1.000
_cell.length_b   1.000
_cell.length_c   1.000
_cell.angle_alpha   90.00
_cell.angle_beta   90.00
_cell.angle_gamma   90.00
#
_symmetry.space_group_name_H-M   'P 1'
#
loop_
_entity.id
_entity.type
_entity.pdbx_description
1 polymer ?
#
loop_
_entity_poly.entity_id
_entity_poly.type
_entity_poly.pdbx_seq_one_letter_code
_entity_poly.pdbx_strand_id
1 'polypeptide(L)'
;MSLSKAKKKRVSKKLKVSWRKHVKINDVEEFLEDQRLEERLGPPLSTISNDELFKVDTKPSPELLLSAKERRKLKANKPLKCFSALQPSSKVPDPITKRNRVRSKEERKNDLVKKKELVNRMKGILKHKEIQANANRKLDELRRQSKPKRGEFKTDLWEDGDKAFPIQQDEWASINTKKHNLRGVGVPVKSVRKSVMEKKSPLPAVPPPHPGMSYNPSFQDHQDLLRVVAEKEIKLIKENEHLTRCTSGMFQKVTPEYRDQTWLVEMSEGLPSKDGSSVVENEASDDEYKAVNAPVKNAKKTLKQRRKQKEQTELERQRKLLKLEKKKITDIHKLNLLNKKIEQIEKKQGILREKRLKKAQEKKNQTKVLSANKFEDPDLEFNMGQEIAGNLKDLKVEGNLLLDRFKSMQKRNIIAPTKRRVRKKAKVKKYTKPGHKDEDWKKTVAR
;
A
#
# COMPACT_ATOMS: atom_id res chain seq x y z
N MET A 1 -21.18 57.80 39.39
CA MET A 1 -22.55 57.66 38.88
C MET A 1 -23.49 57.43 40.07
N SER A 2 -24.43 58.33 40.31
CA SER A 2 -25.38 58.24 41.41
C SER A 2 -26.31 57.03 41.22
N LEU A 3 -26.23 56.02 42.09
CA LEU A 3 -27.23 54.95 42.13
C LEU A 3 -28.58 55.53 42.53
N SER A 4 -29.47 55.74 41.56
CA SER A 4 -30.86 56.07 41.81
C SER A 4 -31.51 54.91 42.58
N LYS A 5 -31.80 55.11 43.87
CA LYS A 5 -32.42 54.10 44.73
C LYS A 5 -33.88 53.91 44.29
N ALA A 6 -34.12 52.93 43.43
CA ALA A 6 -35.46 52.60 42.95
C ALA A 6 -36.41 52.34 44.13
N LYS A 7 -37.59 53.00 44.14
CA LYS A 7 -38.61 52.82 45.18
C LYS A 7 -39.01 51.35 45.31
N LYS A 8 -38.90 50.77 46.52
CA LYS A 8 -39.31 49.38 46.79
C LYS A 8 -40.83 49.25 46.59
N LYS A 9 -41.24 48.54 45.54
CA LYS A 9 -42.66 48.20 45.32
C LYS A 9 -43.11 47.22 46.41
N ARG A 10 -44.20 47.53 47.12
CA ARG A 10 -44.80 46.61 48.11
C ARG A 10 -45.58 45.54 47.34
N VAL A 11 -45.02 44.35 47.23
CA VAL A 11 -45.64 43.21 46.54
C VAL A 11 -46.00 42.11 47.56
N SER A 12 -47.17 41.49 47.40
CA SER A 12 -47.65 40.41 48.28
C SER A 12 -46.73 39.19 48.24
N LYS A 13 -46.23 38.75 49.40
CA LYS A 13 -45.30 37.61 49.54
C LYS A 13 -46.00 36.29 49.93
N LYS A 14 -47.29 36.11 49.60
CA LYS A 14 -48.01 34.88 49.98
C LYS A 14 -47.60 33.65 49.17
N LEU A 15 -47.17 33.83 47.92
CA LEU A 15 -46.83 32.74 47.00
C LEU A 15 -45.30 32.64 46.76
N LYS A 16 -44.77 31.41 46.66
CA LYS A 16 -43.32 31.15 46.40
C LYS A 16 -42.81 31.84 45.12
N VAL A 17 -43.66 31.96 44.10
CA VAL A 17 -43.34 32.66 42.84
C VAL A 17 -43.08 34.15 43.09
N SER A 18 -43.84 34.79 43.99
CA SER A 18 -43.64 36.20 44.34
C SER A 18 -42.33 36.41 45.10
N TRP A 19 -41.96 35.48 45.99
CA TRP A 19 -40.65 35.49 46.65
C TRP A 19 -39.50 35.43 45.65
N ARG A 20 -39.57 34.51 44.67
CA ARG A 20 -38.53 34.37 43.64
C ARG A 20 -38.37 35.60 42.74
N LYS A 21 -39.47 36.30 42.40
CA LYS A 21 -39.45 37.41 41.44
C LYS A 21 -39.15 38.78 42.07
N HIS A 22 -39.50 38.98 43.33
CA HIS A 22 -39.51 40.31 43.95
C HIS A 22 -38.52 40.48 45.11
N VAL A 23 -37.84 39.41 45.53
CA VAL A 23 -36.72 39.49 46.46
C VAL A 23 -35.43 39.54 45.65
N LYS A 24 -34.70 40.64 45.76
CA LYS A 24 -33.37 40.78 45.15
C LYS A 24 -32.36 40.08 46.06
N ILE A 25 -31.84 38.94 45.61
CA ILE A 25 -30.81 38.16 46.32
C ILE A 25 -29.48 38.23 45.55
N ASN A 26 -29.44 38.93 44.40
CA ASN A 26 -28.26 39.04 43.54
C ASN A 26 -26.98 39.40 44.28
N ASP A 27 -27.03 40.30 45.26
CA ASP A 27 -25.85 40.67 46.08
C ASP A 27 -25.26 39.47 46.84
N VAL A 28 -26.14 38.65 47.45
CA VAL A 28 -25.73 37.41 48.14
C VAL A 28 -25.30 36.35 47.14
N GLU A 29 -25.93 36.27 45.97
CA GLU A 29 -25.56 35.33 44.91
C GLU A 29 -24.19 35.68 44.30
N GLU A 30 -23.94 36.96 43.99
CA GLU A 30 -22.67 37.50 43.50
C GLU A 30 -21.56 37.27 44.52
N PHE A 31 -21.78 37.57 45.80
CA PHE A 31 -20.81 37.27 46.86
C PHE A 31 -20.47 35.77 46.95
N LEU A 32 -21.48 34.89 46.87
CA LEU A 32 -21.26 33.44 46.89
C LEU A 32 -20.62 32.92 45.59
N GLU A 33 -20.87 33.57 44.45
CA GLU A 33 -20.19 33.25 43.20
C GLU A 33 -18.74 33.70 43.20
N ASP A 34 -18.43 34.87 43.73
CA ASP A 34 -17.08 35.38 43.91
C ASP A 34 -16.28 34.47 44.85
N GLN A 35 -16.88 34.08 45.99
CA GLN A 35 -16.25 33.12 46.90
C GLN A 35 -15.94 31.77 46.21
N ARG A 36 -16.89 31.24 45.42
CA ARG A 36 -16.66 30.00 44.65
C ARG A 36 -15.63 30.18 43.54
N LEU A 37 -15.56 31.36 42.94
CA LEU A 37 -14.58 31.70 41.91
C LEU A 37 -13.19 31.75 42.52
N GLU A 38 -13.04 32.41 43.67
CA GLU A 38 -11.82 32.40 44.47
C GLU A 38 -11.39 30.97 44.77
N GLU A 39 -12.27 30.13 45.34
CA GLU A 39 -11.99 28.71 45.62
C GLU A 39 -11.55 27.91 44.37
N ARG A 40 -12.08 28.24 43.19
CA ARG A 40 -11.70 27.59 41.91
C ARG A 40 -10.32 28.04 41.43
N LEU A 41 -9.99 29.32 41.58
CA LEU A 41 -8.69 29.88 41.17
C LEU A 41 -7.59 29.53 42.18
N GLY A 42 -7.91 29.40 43.47
CA GLY A 42 -6.95 29.07 44.52
C GLY A 42 -7.36 29.55 45.92
N PRO A 43 -6.41 29.73 46.83
CA PRO A 43 -6.68 30.41 48.10
C PRO A 43 -7.02 31.89 47.84
N PRO A 44 -7.94 32.49 48.63
CA PRO A 44 -8.27 33.91 48.49
C PRO A 44 -7.03 34.76 48.74
N LEU A 45 -6.86 35.84 47.96
CA LEU A 45 -5.68 36.71 48.00
C LEU A 45 -5.40 37.28 49.40
N SER A 46 -6.44 37.40 50.23
CA SER A 46 -6.35 37.85 51.64
C SER A 46 -5.64 36.86 52.57
N THR A 47 -5.61 35.57 52.22
CA THR A 47 -4.98 34.52 53.03
C THR A 47 -3.56 34.18 52.58
N ILE A 48 -3.19 34.57 51.36
CA ILE A 48 -1.85 34.37 50.80
C ILE A 48 -0.91 35.42 51.43
N SER A 49 0.25 34.97 51.90
CA SER A 49 1.27 35.89 52.44
C SER A 49 1.89 36.76 51.33
N ASN A 50 2.29 37.99 51.66
CA ASN A 50 2.93 38.90 50.70
C ASN A 50 4.19 38.29 50.05
N ASP A 51 4.93 37.44 50.76
CA ASP A 51 6.13 36.75 50.25
C ASP A 51 5.82 35.72 49.14
N GLU A 52 4.61 35.16 49.13
CA GLU A 52 4.16 34.25 48.08
C GLU A 52 3.61 35.01 46.86
N LEU A 53 2.94 36.14 47.10
CA LEU A 53 2.41 37.03 46.06
C LEU A 53 3.54 37.74 45.30
N PHE A 54 4.56 38.19 46.03
CA PHE A 54 5.63 39.01 45.50
C PHE A 54 6.99 38.34 45.74
N LYS A 55 7.53 37.72 44.69
CA LYS A 55 8.91 37.22 44.68
C LYS A 55 9.80 38.13 43.85
N VAL A 56 10.82 38.69 44.49
CA VAL A 56 11.87 39.45 43.80
C VAL A 56 12.96 38.46 43.39
N ASP A 57 13.01 38.15 42.09
CA ASP A 57 14.02 37.25 41.51
C ASP A 57 15.41 37.93 41.51
N THR A 58 16.14 37.80 42.61
CA THR A 58 17.52 38.32 42.77
C THR A 58 18.59 37.33 42.30
N LYS A 59 18.25 36.05 42.15
CA LYS A 59 19.16 34.98 41.71
C LYS A 59 18.58 34.24 40.51
N PRO A 60 19.42 33.78 39.56
CA PRO A 60 18.96 32.96 38.45
C PRO A 60 18.35 31.66 39.00
N SER A 61 17.21 31.25 38.44
CA SER A 61 16.49 30.08 38.93
C SER A 61 17.39 28.84 38.92
N PRO A 62 17.30 27.97 39.94
CA PRO A 62 18.17 26.79 40.06
C PRO A 62 18.01 25.84 38.87
N GLU A 63 16.87 25.85 38.19
CA GLU A 63 16.66 25.10 36.94
C GLU A 63 17.60 25.55 35.81
N LEU A 64 18.08 26.80 35.83
CA LEU A 64 19.00 27.35 34.83
C LEU A 64 20.48 27.04 35.13
N LEU A 65 20.82 26.71 36.36
CA LEU A 65 22.19 26.34 36.74
C LEU A 65 22.48 24.85 36.47
N LEU A 66 21.45 24.04 36.29
CA LEU A 66 21.56 22.59 36.04
C LEU A 66 21.98 22.29 34.59
N SER A 67 22.77 21.23 34.43
CA SER A 67 23.14 20.70 33.12
C SER A 67 21.90 20.26 32.34
N ALA A 68 21.92 20.33 31.00
CA ALA A 68 20.79 19.93 30.15
C ALA A 68 20.28 18.51 30.46
N LYS A 69 21.17 17.61 30.89
CA LYS A 69 20.84 16.24 31.30
C LYS A 69 20.05 16.19 32.62
N GLU A 70 20.44 17.01 33.59
CA GLU A 70 19.78 17.10 34.89
C GLU A 70 18.40 17.75 34.77
N ARG A 71 18.29 18.82 33.97
CA ARG A 71 17.02 19.44 33.62
C ARG A 71 16.06 18.44 32.97
N ARG A 72 16.57 17.60 32.07
CA ARG A 72 15.76 16.54 31.42
C ARG A 72 15.27 15.49 32.44
N LYS A 73 16.09 15.15 33.44
CA LYS A 73 15.72 14.21 34.51
C LYS A 73 14.63 14.80 35.42
N LEU A 74 14.74 16.07 35.81
CA LEU A 74 13.70 16.75 36.58
C LEU A 74 12.39 16.86 35.81
N LYS A 75 12.44 17.21 34.52
CA LYS A 75 11.26 17.28 33.66
C LYS A 75 10.61 15.90 33.41
N ALA A 76 11.38 14.81 33.47
CA ALA A 76 10.84 13.47 33.32
C ALA A 76 9.90 13.04 34.47
N ASN A 77 10.06 13.64 35.66
CA ASN A 77 9.17 13.40 36.79
C ASN A 77 7.86 14.20 36.69
N LYS A 78 7.85 15.31 35.93
CA LYS A 78 6.65 16.12 35.69
C LYS A 78 5.73 15.37 34.71
N PRO A 79 4.40 15.43 34.87
CA PRO A 79 3.47 14.82 33.92
C PRO A 79 3.66 15.40 32.51
N LEU A 80 3.45 14.57 31.49
CA LEU A 80 3.56 15.01 30.09
C LEU A 80 2.53 16.10 29.79
N LYS A 81 2.90 17.07 28.94
CA LYS A 81 2.02 18.18 28.54
C LYS A 81 0.69 17.71 27.94
N CYS A 82 0.67 16.57 27.23
CA CYS A 82 -0.57 15.99 26.70
C CYS A 82 -1.58 15.61 27.79
N PHE A 83 -1.13 15.31 29.01
CA PHE A 83 -2.00 15.03 30.15
C PHE A 83 -2.45 16.30 30.88
N SER A 84 -1.99 17.50 30.48
CA SER A 84 -2.45 18.77 31.04
C SER A 84 -3.95 18.97 30.84
N ALA A 85 -4.51 18.49 29.73
CA ALA A 85 -5.96 18.54 29.46
C ALA A 85 -6.79 17.60 30.36
N LEU A 86 -6.14 16.62 31.00
CA LEU A 86 -6.78 15.71 31.94
C LEU A 86 -6.70 16.21 33.39
N GLN A 87 -5.91 17.25 33.67
CA GLN A 87 -5.88 17.87 34.99
C GLN A 87 -7.15 18.72 35.16
N PRO A 88 -7.79 18.70 36.34
CA PRO A 88 -8.96 19.54 36.59
C PRO A 88 -8.58 21.02 36.47
N SER A 89 -9.47 21.82 35.88
CA SER A 89 -9.29 23.27 35.75
C SER A 89 -9.52 24.01 37.07
N SER A 90 -10.31 23.45 37.98
CA SER A 90 -10.55 23.99 39.31
C SER A 90 -9.52 23.46 40.32
N LYS A 91 -9.07 24.35 41.22
CA LYS A 91 -8.22 23.97 42.35
C LYS A 91 -8.99 23.31 43.51
N VAL A 92 -10.32 23.37 43.47
CA VAL A 92 -11.22 22.72 44.42
C VAL A 92 -10.96 21.19 44.43
N PRO A 93 -10.76 20.59 45.61
CA PRO A 93 -10.59 19.14 45.71
C PRO A 93 -11.86 18.40 45.29
N ASP A 94 -11.71 17.29 44.57
CA ASP A 94 -12.83 16.45 44.18
C ASP A 94 -13.59 15.99 45.45
N PRO A 95 -14.93 16.20 45.54
CA PRO A 95 -15.71 15.83 46.72
C PRO A 95 -15.77 14.32 46.95
N ILE A 96 -15.49 13.53 45.90
CA ILE A 96 -15.44 12.08 45.94
C ILE A 96 -13.97 11.66 46.07
N THR A 97 -13.54 11.42 47.32
CA THR A 97 -12.16 11.04 47.64
C THR A 97 -11.78 9.63 47.16
N LYS A 98 -12.76 8.73 46.97
CA LYS A 98 -12.54 7.35 46.54
C LYS A 98 -13.40 7.03 45.32
N ARG A 99 -12.76 6.88 44.15
CA ARG A 99 -13.37 6.32 42.94
C ARG A 99 -12.92 4.88 42.73
N ASN A 100 -13.80 4.04 42.16
CA ASN A 100 -13.45 2.69 41.75
C ASN A 100 -12.46 2.75 40.58
N ARG A 101 -11.17 2.54 40.84
CA ARG A 101 -10.15 2.36 39.80
C ARG A 101 -9.56 0.97 39.78
N VAL A 102 -9.05 0.60 38.62
CA VAL A 102 -8.25 -0.61 38.46
C VAL A 102 -6.95 -0.47 39.27
N ARG A 103 -6.71 -1.39 40.20
CA ARG A 103 -5.46 -1.46 40.98
C ARG A 103 -4.27 -1.68 40.06
N SER A 104 -3.15 -1.02 40.34
CA SER A 104 -1.90 -1.22 39.61
C SER A 104 -1.38 -2.65 39.84
N LYS A 105 -0.48 -3.13 38.98
CA LYS A 105 0.10 -4.47 39.13
C LYS A 105 0.83 -4.64 40.48
N GLU A 106 1.42 -3.57 41.00
CA GLU A 106 2.12 -3.55 42.28
C GLU A 106 1.14 -3.56 43.46
N GLU A 107 0.03 -2.81 43.37
CA GLU A 107 -1.03 -2.80 44.37
C GLU A 107 -1.75 -4.14 44.50
N ARG A 108 -1.88 -4.90 43.39
CA ARG A 108 -2.48 -6.24 43.40
C ARG A 108 -1.58 -7.32 44.01
N LYS A 109 -0.29 -7.05 44.23
CA LYS A 109 0.59 -8.03 44.88
C LYS A 109 0.23 -8.20 46.34
N ASN A 110 0.26 -9.44 46.82
CA ASN A 110 0.14 -9.76 48.24
C ASN A 110 1.25 -9.09 49.05
N ASP A 111 0.93 -8.58 50.24
CA ASP A 111 1.88 -7.81 51.06
C ASP A 111 3.06 -8.66 51.56
N LEU A 112 2.85 -9.96 51.80
CA LEU A 112 3.93 -10.90 52.12
C LEU A 112 4.97 -10.98 51.00
N VAL A 113 4.52 -10.96 49.74
CA VAL A 113 5.41 -10.98 48.57
C VAL A 113 6.20 -9.67 48.47
N LYS A 114 5.56 -8.52 48.74
CA LYS A 114 6.25 -7.22 48.77
C LYS A 114 7.32 -7.17 49.84
N LYS A 115 7.01 -7.61 51.06
CA LYS A 115 7.97 -7.70 52.18
C LYS A 115 9.14 -8.62 51.82
N LYS A 116 8.87 -9.79 51.24
CA LYS A 116 9.92 -10.73 50.79
C LYS A 116 10.79 -10.14 49.67
N GLU A 117 10.20 -9.46 48.69
CA GLU A 117 10.94 -8.77 47.63
C GLU A 117 11.84 -7.65 48.20
N LEU A 118 11.36 -6.89 49.19
CA LEU A 118 12.15 -5.87 49.87
C LEU A 118 13.31 -6.47 50.66
N VAL A 119 13.07 -7.52 51.45
CA VAL A 119 14.12 -8.24 52.20
C VAL A 119 15.16 -8.82 51.25
N ASN A 120 14.72 -9.45 50.14
CA ASN A 120 15.64 -9.98 49.13
C ASN A 120 16.48 -8.87 48.49
N ARG A 121 15.87 -7.70 48.21
CA ARG A 121 16.58 -6.53 47.66
C ARG A 121 17.60 -5.98 48.67
N MET A 122 17.26 -5.90 49.96
CA MET A 122 18.20 -5.50 51.03
C MET A 122 19.36 -6.49 51.17
N LYS A 123 19.11 -7.78 50.96
CA LYS A 123 20.12 -8.84 50.91
C LYS A 123 20.90 -8.90 49.59
N GLY A 124 20.63 -8.02 48.62
CA GLY A 124 21.28 -8.00 47.31
C GLY A 124 20.86 -9.12 46.36
N ILE A 125 19.83 -9.90 46.69
CA ILE A 125 19.32 -10.99 45.86
C ILE A 125 18.39 -10.39 44.80
N LEU A 126 18.96 -10.15 43.61
CA LEU A 126 18.26 -9.63 42.44
C LEU A 126 17.52 -10.75 41.69
N LYS A 127 16.45 -10.38 40.97
CA LYS A 127 15.80 -11.33 40.07
C LYS A 127 16.68 -11.61 38.86
N HIS A 128 16.59 -12.81 38.29
CA HIS A 128 17.36 -13.18 37.08
C HIS A 128 17.22 -12.16 35.94
N LYS A 129 16.01 -11.62 35.74
CA LYS A 129 15.74 -10.57 34.74
C LYS A 129 16.52 -9.28 35.00
N GLU A 130 16.71 -8.89 36.26
CA GLU A 130 17.47 -7.70 36.64
C GLU A 130 18.97 -7.92 36.46
N ILE A 131 19.47 -9.13 36.78
CA ILE A 131 20.86 -9.54 36.54
C ILE A 131 21.18 -9.46 35.03
N GLN A 132 20.33 -10.03 34.19
CA GLN A 132 20.48 -9.94 32.73
C GLN A 132 20.43 -8.50 32.23
N ALA A 133 19.50 -7.68 32.75
CA ALA A 133 19.40 -6.28 32.38
C ALA A 133 20.67 -5.48 32.75
N ASN A 134 21.25 -5.74 33.92
CA ASN A 134 22.51 -5.13 34.35
C ASN A 134 23.68 -5.57 33.45
N ALA A 135 23.77 -6.86 33.11
CA ALA A 135 24.80 -7.36 32.19
C ALA A 135 24.68 -6.71 30.80
N ASN A 136 23.46 -6.62 30.26
CA ASN A 136 23.20 -5.97 28.97
C ASN A 136 23.52 -4.47 29.01
N ARG A 137 23.20 -3.78 30.11
CA ARG A 137 23.54 -2.37 30.29
C ARG A 137 25.06 -2.17 30.35
N LYS A 138 25.79 -3.04 31.04
CA LYS A 138 27.27 -3.02 31.08
C LYS A 138 27.86 -3.23 29.68
N LEU A 139 27.34 -4.19 28.91
CA LEU A 139 27.75 -4.39 27.51
C LEU A 139 27.47 -3.16 26.63
N ASP A 140 26.31 -2.52 26.78
CA ASP A 140 25.99 -1.32 26.00
C ASP A 140 26.83 -0.11 26.41
N GLU A 141 27.16 0.04 27.70
CA GLU A 141 28.10 1.05 28.20
C GLU A 141 29.51 0.83 27.61
N LEU A 142 30.02 -0.41 27.64
CA LEU A 142 31.30 -0.77 26.99
C LEU A 142 31.27 -0.47 25.49
N ARG A 143 30.17 -0.82 24.80
CA ARG A 143 29.98 -0.52 23.38
C ARG A 143 29.90 0.98 23.09
N ARG A 144 29.34 1.79 23.99
CA ARG A 144 29.35 3.25 23.85
C ARG A 144 30.72 3.84 24.09
N GLN A 145 31.48 3.30 25.04
CA GLN A 145 32.86 3.73 25.31
C GLN A 145 33.81 3.35 24.18
N SER A 146 33.59 2.20 23.51
CA SER A 146 34.40 1.78 22.36
C SER A 146 34.05 2.49 21.05
N LYS A 147 32.92 3.22 20.99
CA LYS A 147 32.61 4.05 19.83
C LYS A 147 33.54 5.27 19.81
N PRO A 148 34.19 5.57 18.68
CA PRO A 148 34.98 6.78 18.56
C PRO A 148 34.09 8.00 18.80
N LYS A 149 34.61 9.02 19.48
CA LYS A 149 33.89 10.29 19.63
C LYS A 149 33.82 10.98 18.27
N ARG A 150 32.80 11.82 18.09
CA ARG A 150 32.63 12.60 16.86
C ARG A 150 33.88 13.48 16.65
N GLY A 151 34.67 13.19 15.62
CA GLY A 151 35.94 13.85 15.31
C GLY A 151 37.20 13.00 15.57
N GLU A 152 37.10 11.86 16.26
CA GLU A 152 38.21 10.91 16.43
C GLU A 152 38.17 9.86 15.31
N PHE A 153 38.89 10.12 14.21
CA PHE A 153 39.06 9.15 13.12
C PHE A 153 40.29 8.28 13.41
N LYS A 154 40.11 7.19 14.17
CA LYS A 154 41.18 6.20 14.44
C LYS A 154 41.31 5.12 13.37
N THR A 155 40.40 5.10 12.40
CA THR A 155 40.37 4.15 11.29
C THR A 155 40.50 4.94 10.01
N ASP A 156 41.55 4.66 9.25
CA ASP A 156 41.69 5.17 7.90
C ASP A 156 40.53 4.64 7.05
N LEU A 157 39.81 5.55 6.37
CA LEU A 157 38.69 5.19 5.49
C LEU A 157 39.18 4.71 4.12
N TRP A 158 40.47 4.91 3.82
CA TRP A 158 41.13 4.56 2.56
C TRP A 158 42.13 3.42 2.70
N GLU A 159 42.35 2.91 3.91
CA GLU A 159 42.82 1.54 4.02
C GLU A 159 41.70 0.66 3.45
N ASP A 160 41.90 0.19 2.21
CA ASP A 160 41.23 -0.98 1.65
C ASP A 160 41.63 -2.18 2.51
N GLY A 161 41.13 -2.19 3.74
CA GLY A 161 41.16 -3.29 4.66
C GLY A 161 40.19 -4.34 4.16
N ASP A 162 40.53 -4.93 3.01
CA ASP A 162 40.43 -6.37 2.85
C ASP A 162 41.18 -6.99 4.04
N LYS A 163 40.53 -7.01 5.20
CA LYS A 163 40.75 -8.03 6.21
C LYS A 163 40.19 -9.34 5.62
N ALA A 164 40.65 -9.69 4.43
CA ALA A 164 40.59 -11.02 3.89
C ALA A 164 41.40 -11.82 4.90
N PHE A 165 40.68 -12.61 5.70
CA PHE A 165 41.31 -13.55 6.59
C PHE A 165 42.32 -14.35 5.76
N PRO A 166 43.53 -14.65 6.26
CA PRO A 166 44.55 -15.35 5.47
C PRO A 166 44.01 -16.65 4.84
N ILE A 167 43.10 -17.34 5.52
CA ILE A 167 42.37 -18.51 5.00
C ILE A 167 41.48 -18.23 3.78
N GLN A 168 40.95 -17.01 3.62
CA GLN A 168 40.10 -16.63 2.49
C GLN A 168 40.92 -16.51 1.20
N GLN A 169 42.16 -16.03 1.28
CA GLN A 169 43.10 -15.90 0.17
C GLN A 169 43.78 -17.22 -0.22
N ASP A 170 43.86 -18.18 0.70
CA ASP A 170 44.49 -19.49 0.47
C ASP A 170 43.77 -20.30 -0.64
N GLU A 171 44.44 -20.58 -1.75
CA GLU A 171 43.88 -21.32 -2.89
C GLU A 171 43.63 -22.80 -2.59
N TRP A 172 44.42 -23.38 -1.66
CA TRP A 172 44.34 -24.79 -1.30
C TRP A 172 43.26 -25.09 -0.24
N ALA A 173 42.74 -24.06 0.44
CA ALA A 173 41.71 -24.23 1.46
C ALA A 173 40.34 -24.54 0.83
N SER A 174 39.72 -25.65 1.25
CA SER A 174 38.36 -26.02 0.84
C SER A 174 37.33 -24.93 1.21
N ILE A 175 36.30 -24.76 0.38
CA ILE A 175 35.19 -23.81 0.58
C ILE A 175 34.54 -23.98 1.97
N ASN A 176 34.47 -25.22 2.47
CA ASN A 176 33.92 -25.51 3.81
C ASN A 176 34.86 -25.05 4.94
N THR A 177 36.17 -25.24 4.77
CA THR A 177 37.20 -24.76 5.70
C THR A 177 37.20 -23.24 5.79
N LYS A 178 37.10 -22.55 4.64
CA LYS A 178 36.95 -21.10 4.57
C LYS A 178 35.71 -20.64 5.35
N LYS A 179 34.56 -21.28 5.15
CA LYS A 179 33.30 -20.93 5.87
C LYS A 179 33.38 -21.19 7.38
N HIS A 180 34.01 -22.27 7.81
CA HIS A 180 34.12 -22.62 9.22
C HIS A 180 35.00 -21.63 10.00
N ASN A 181 36.12 -21.23 9.40
CA ASN A 181 37.06 -20.27 10.01
C ASN A 181 36.56 -18.82 10.00
N LEU A 182 35.53 -18.50 9.19
CA LEU A 182 34.83 -17.21 9.22
C LEU A 182 33.79 -17.11 10.35
N ARG A 183 33.58 -18.17 11.15
CA ARG A 183 32.63 -18.18 12.26
C ARG A 183 33.15 -17.32 13.42
N GLY A 184 32.41 -16.27 13.78
CA GLY A 184 32.73 -15.40 14.92
C GLY A 184 33.34 -14.05 14.55
N VAL A 185 33.63 -13.81 13.26
CA VAL A 185 34.25 -12.55 12.80
C VAL A 185 33.28 -11.49 12.28
N GLY A 186 31.97 -11.70 12.51
CA GLY A 186 30.94 -10.74 12.15
C GLY A 186 30.57 -10.70 10.65
N VAL A 187 31.31 -11.38 9.78
CA VAL A 187 30.95 -11.54 8.37
C VAL A 187 29.82 -12.57 8.25
N PRO A 188 28.66 -12.22 7.67
CA PRO A 188 27.55 -13.16 7.55
C PRO A 188 27.91 -14.29 6.58
N VAL A 189 27.94 -15.54 7.08
CA VAL A 189 28.20 -16.76 6.30
C VAL A 189 27.20 -16.96 5.15
N LYS A 190 26.02 -16.33 5.24
CA LYS A 190 24.99 -16.34 4.20
C LYS A 190 24.81 -14.94 3.63
N SER A 191 25.24 -14.73 2.39
CA SER A 191 24.88 -13.54 1.62
C SER A 191 23.40 -13.60 1.24
N VAL A 192 22.71 -12.46 1.34
CA VAL A 192 21.36 -12.31 0.79
C VAL A 192 21.45 -12.42 -0.74
N ARG A 193 20.47 -13.09 -1.38
CA ARG A 193 20.42 -13.20 -2.85
C ARG A 193 20.28 -11.80 -3.46
N LYS A 194 21.05 -11.50 -4.52
CA LYS A 194 21.02 -10.19 -5.21
C LYS A 194 19.60 -9.76 -5.60
N SER A 195 18.77 -10.68 -6.09
CA SER A 195 17.37 -10.45 -6.46
C SER A 195 16.47 -9.94 -5.31
N VAL A 196 16.85 -10.17 -4.05
CA VAL A 196 16.14 -9.66 -2.87
C VAL A 196 16.53 -8.20 -2.59
N MET A 197 17.78 -7.82 -2.87
CA MET A 197 18.30 -6.47 -2.69
C MET A 197 17.97 -5.53 -3.86
N GLU A 198 17.76 -6.09 -5.06
CA GLU A 198 17.37 -5.32 -6.24
C GLU A 198 16.00 -4.64 -6.07
N LYS A 199 15.98 -3.32 -6.33
CA LYS A 199 14.75 -2.52 -6.40
C LYS A 199 13.85 -3.07 -7.51
N LYS A 200 12.55 -3.20 -7.22
CA LYS A 200 11.57 -3.78 -8.15
C LYS A 200 11.20 -2.86 -9.32
N SER A 201 11.47 -1.57 -9.18
CA SER A 201 11.29 -0.55 -10.21
C SER A 201 12.37 0.54 -10.07
N PRO A 202 12.72 1.22 -11.17
CA PRO A 202 13.65 2.36 -11.16
C PRO A 202 12.98 3.67 -10.74
N LEU A 203 11.65 3.69 -10.58
CA LEU A 203 10.88 4.90 -10.27
C LEU A 203 11.24 5.45 -8.87
N PRO A 204 11.29 6.80 -8.71
CA PRO A 204 11.52 7.43 -7.42
C PRO A 204 10.37 7.13 -6.45
N ALA A 205 10.65 7.17 -5.15
CA ALA A 205 9.63 6.93 -4.14
C ALA A 205 8.53 8.00 -4.12
N VAL A 206 8.89 9.22 -4.52
CA VAL A 206 8.00 10.37 -4.66
C VAL A 206 8.28 10.95 -6.04
N PRO A 207 7.33 10.87 -6.98
CA PRO A 207 7.47 11.60 -8.24
C PRO A 207 7.39 13.11 -7.97
N PRO A 208 8.16 13.93 -8.68
CA PRO A 208 7.94 15.38 -8.65
C PRO A 208 6.53 15.68 -9.20
N PRO A 209 5.77 16.59 -8.56
CA PRO A 209 4.47 17.02 -9.06
C PRO A 209 4.62 17.83 -10.36
N HIS A 210 3.53 17.97 -11.10
CA HIS A 210 3.49 18.84 -12.27
C HIS A 210 3.58 20.32 -11.84
N PRO A 211 4.31 21.20 -12.55
CA PRO A 211 4.48 22.60 -12.17
C PRO A 211 3.15 23.36 -12.03
N GLY A 212 2.17 23.02 -12.88
CA GLY A 212 0.81 23.56 -12.82
C GLY A 212 0.01 23.26 -11.54
N MET A 213 0.50 22.37 -10.67
CA MET A 213 -0.10 22.09 -9.35
C MET A 213 0.41 23.03 -8.24
N SER A 214 1.35 23.92 -8.55
CA SER A 214 1.86 24.88 -7.57
C SER A 214 0.77 25.87 -7.17
N TYR A 215 0.94 26.51 -6.00
CA TYR A 215 -0.04 27.48 -5.48
C TYR A 215 -0.18 28.73 -6.36
N ASN A 216 0.87 29.07 -7.10
CA ASN A 216 0.94 30.19 -8.02
C ASN A 216 1.68 29.75 -9.30
N PRO A 217 1.01 28.94 -10.15
CA PRO A 217 1.63 28.38 -11.35
C PRO A 217 1.77 29.44 -12.44
N SER A 218 2.69 29.22 -13.37
CA SER A 218 2.67 30.00 -14.61
C SER A 218 1.41 29.66 -15.41
N PHE A 219 0.93 30.60 -16.22
CA PHE A 219 -0.26 30.39 -17.04
C PHE A 219 -0.09 29.18 -17.97
N GLN A 220 1.08 29.02 -18.58
CA GLN A 220 1.36 27.91 -19.50
C GLN A 220 1.35 26.56 -18.76
N ASP A 221 2.04 26.47 -17.62
CA ASP A 221 2.10 25.23 -16.84
C ASP A 221 0.72 24.81 -16.31
N HIS A 222 -0.13 25.77 -15.96
CA HIS A 222 -1.51 25.50 -15.53
C HIS A 222 -2.38 25.00 -16.69
N GLN A 223 -2.30 25.64 -17.85
CA GLN A 223 -3.02 25.19 -19.06
C GLN A 223 -2.58 23.82 -19.53
N ASP A 224 -1.28 23.52 -19.46
CA ASP A 224 -0.75 22.20 -19.80
C ASP A 224 -1.27 21.13 -18.84
N LEU A 225 -1.35 21.44 -17.54
CA LEU A 225 -1.97 20.55 -16.57
C LEU A 225 -3.46 20.34 -16.87
N LEU A 226 -4.21 21.41 -17.13
CA LEU A 226 -5.63 21.33 -17.46
C LEU A 226 -5.87 20.51 -18.72
N ARG A 227 -5.00 20.62 -19.73
CA ARG A 227 -5.05 19.81 -20.94
C ARG A 227 -4.89 18.32 -20.61
N VAL A 228 -3.91 17.97 -19.79
CA VAL A 228 -3.70 16.57 -19.35
C VAL A 228 -4.90 16.02 -18.60
N VAL A 229 -5.52 16.82 -17.73
CA VAL A 229 -6.76 16.44 -17.02
C VAL A 229 -7.92 16.28 -18.00
N ALA A 230 -8.15 17.26 -18.88
CA ALA A 230 -9.23 17.22 -19.86
C ALA A 230 -9.11 16.01 -20.79
N GLU A 231 -7.91 15.67 -21.25
CA GLU A 231 -7.68 14.47 -22.07
C GLU A 231 -8.02 13.17 -21.33
N LYS A 232 -7.81 13.10 -20.01
CA LYS A 232 -8.22 11.95 -19.20
C LYS A 232 -9.74 11.88 -19.07
N GLU A 233 -10.39 13.01 -18.78
CA GLU A 233 -11.84 13.08 -18.66
C GLU A 233 -12.55 12.75 -19.98
N ILE A 234 -12.06 13.28 -21.11
CA ILE A 234 -12.60 12.96 -22.44
C ILE A 234 -12.52 11.45 -22.71
N LYS A 235 -11.45 10.76 -22.27
CA LYS A 235 -11.34 9.30 -22.41
C LYS A 235 -12.39 8.58 -21.57
N LEU A 236 -12.61 9.00 -20.33
CA LEU A 236 -13.64 8.42 -19.45
C LEU A 236 -15.05 8.66 -20.00
N ILE A 237 -15.33 9.87 -20.51
CA ILE A 237 -16.62 10.20 -21.15
C ILE A 237 -16.86 9.29 -22.35
N LYS A 238 -15.88 9.16 -23.25
CA LYS A 238 -15.99 8.27 -24.42
C LYS A 238 -16.19 6.80 -24.04
N GLU A 239 -15.50 6.32 -23.00
CA GLU A 239 -15.68 4.95 -22.50
C GLU A 239 -17.09 4.77 -21.93
N ASN A 240 -17.59 5.73 -21.15
CA ASN A 240 -18.94 5.71 -20.63
C ASN A 240 -20.00 5.75 -21.75
N GLU A 241 -19.85 6.63 -22.74
CA GLU A 241 -20.72 6.69 -23.92
C GLU A 241 -20.70 5.39 -24.73
N HIS A 242 -19.52 4.77 -24.87
CA HIS A 242 -19.40 3.48 -25.50
C HIS A 242 -20.14 2.39 -24.71
N LEU A 243 -19.97 2.36 -23.38
CA LEU A 243 -20.67 1.42 -22.51
C LEU A 243 -22.18 1.66 -22.53
N THR A 244 -22.66 2.90 -22.47
CA THR A 244 -24.09 3.19 -22.55
C THR A 244 -24.65 2.78 -23.89
N ARG A 245 -23.95 3.03 -25.01
CA ARG A 245 -24.36 2.57 -26.35
C ARG A 245 -24.44 1.05 -26.44
N CYS A 246 -23.44 0.33 -25.92
CA CYS A 246 -23.37 -1.13 -25.99
C CYS A 246 -24.26 -1.86 -24.96
N THR A 247 -24.65 -1.19 -23.88
CA THR A 247 -25.53 -1.76 -22.85
C THR A 247 -26.92 -1.15 -22.94
N SER A 248 -27.16 -0.01 -22.29
CA SER A 248 -28.48 0.64 -22.19
C SER A 248 -29.09 1.04 -23.53
N GLY A 249 -28.28 1.43 -24.51
CA GLY A 249 -28.74 1.92 -25.81
C GLY A 249 -29.09 0.80 -26.79
N MET A 250 -28.49 -0.38 -26.63
CA MET A 250 -28.74 -1.54 -27.49
C MET A 250 -29.95 -2.36 -27.03
N PHE A 251 -30.24 -2.37 -25.72
CA PHE A 251 -31.37 -3.10 -25.15
C PHE A 251 -32.52 -2.16 -24.83
N GLN A 252 -33.58 -2.19 -25.64
CA GLN A 252 -34.86 -1.58 -25.28
C GLN A 252 -35.51 -2.42 -24.16
N LYS A 253 -36.10 -1.76 -23.15
CA LYS A 253 -36.90 -2.46 -22.15
C LYS A 253 -38.19 -2.95 -22.81
N VAL A 254 -38.23 -4.23 -23.15
CA VAL A 254 -39.42 -4.88 -23.72
C VAL A 254 -40.47 -5.08 -22.63
N THR A 255 -41.72 -4.73 -22.91
CA THR A 255 -42.85 -5.01 -22.00
C THR A 255 -43.10 -6.52 -21.90
N PRO A 256 -43.58 -7.05 -20.76
CA PRO A 256 -43.88 -8.48 -20.62
C PRO A 256 -44.77 -9.02 -21.75
N GLU A 257 -45.78 -8.25 -22.16
CA GLU A 257 -46.73 -8.62 -23.22
C GLU A 257 -46.06 -8.84 -24.58
N TYR A 258 -45.17 -7.93 -25.00
CA TYR A 258 -44.46 -8.05 -26.27
C TYR A 258 -43.46 -9.21 -26.25
N ARG A 259 -42.84 -9.47 -25.08
CA ARG A 259 -41.96 -10.62 -24.87
C ARG A 259 -42.73 -11.94 -25.02
N ASP A 260 -43.93 -12.03 -24.46
CA ASP A 260 -44.75 -13.25 -24.53
C ASP A 260 -45.23 -13.51 -25.97
N GLN A 261 -45.59 -12.46 -26.71
CA GLN A 261 -45.95 -12.56 -28.14
C GLN A 261 -44.78 -13.00 -29.02
N THR A 262 -43.60 -12.41 -28.85
CA THR A 262 -42.40 -12.80 -29.60
C THR A 262 -41.96 -14.23 -29.28
N TRP A 263 -42.04 -14.66 -28.02
CA TRP A 263 -41.78 -16.04 -27.63
C TRP A 263 -42.72 -17.04 -28.32
N LEU A 264 -44.01 -16.70 -28.42
CA LEU A 264 -44.98 -17.55 -29.11
C LEU A 264 -44.65 -17.71 -30.60
N VAL A 265 -44.24 -16.62 -31.26
CA VAL A 265 -43.80 -16.65 -32.67
C VAL A 265 -42.53 -17.50 -32.84
N GLU A 266 -41.50 -17.26 -32.03
CA GLU A 266 -40.25 -18.03 -32.06
C GLU A 266 -40.48 -19.53 -31.82
N MET A 267 -41.38 -19.89 -30.89
CA MET A 267 -41.74 -21.28 -30.62
C MET A 267 -42.58 -21.93 -31.71
N SER A 268 -43.17 -21.13 -32.61
CA SER A 268 -43.93 -21.60 -33.76
C SER A 268 -43.09 -21.79 -35.03
N GLU A 269 -41.88 -21.22 -35.08
CA GLU A 269 -40.94 -21.38 -36.19
C GLU A 269 -40.34 -22.80 -36.19
N GLY A 270 -40.55 -23.54 -37.27
CA GLY A 270 -40.06 -24.92 -37.42
C GLY A 270 -41.12 -26.01 -37.24
N LEU A 271 -42.33 -25.65 -36.81
CA LEU A 271 -43.50 -26.45 -37.16
C LEU A 271 -43.73 -26.32 -38.67
N PRO A 272 -43.90 -27.41 -39.42
CA PRO A 272 -44.21 -27.33 -40.84
C PRO A 272 -45.49 -26.52 -40.99
N SER A 273 -45.36 -25.30 -41.49
CA SER A 273 -46.49 -24.59 -42.06
C SER A 273 -47.02 -25.46 -43.19
N LYS A 274 -48.33 -25.41 -43.44
CA LYS A 274 -49.05 -26.36 -44.29
C LYS A 274 -48.56 -26.41 -45.76
N ASP A 275 -47.62 -25.55 -46.13
CA ASP A 275 -46.99 -25.48 -47.44
C ASP A 275 -45.54 -25.98 -47.36
N GLY A 276 -45.36 -27.26 -47.71
CA GLY A 276 -44.07 -27.95 -47.66
C GLY A 276 -43.11 -27.55 -48.78
N SER A 277 -41.81 -27.45 -48.46
CA SER A 277 -40.73 -27.39 -49.45
C SER A 277 -39.56 -28.23 -48.96
N SER A 278 -39.34 -29.37 -49.62
CA SER A 278 -38.22 -30.27 -49.45
C SER A 278 -36.96 -29.74 -50.14
N VAL A 279 -35.80 -29.91 -49.50
CA VAL A 279 -34.49 -29.63 -50.10
C VAL A 279 -33.84 -30.96 -50.48
N VAL A 280 -33.45 -31.08 -51.76
CA VAL A 280 -32.86 -32.29 -52.36
C VAL A 280 -31.34 -32.16 -52.35
N GLU A 281 -30.65 -33.17 -51.81
CA GLU A 281 -29.19 -33.33 -51.88
C GLU A 281 -28.79 -34.05 -53.18
N ASN A 282 -27.75 -33.55 -53.87
CA ASN A 282 -27.16 -34.19 -55.06
C ASN A 282 -25.82 -34.84 -54.69
N GLU A 283 -25.68 -36.13 -54.97
CA GLU A 283 -24.41 -36.87 -54.90
C GLU A 283 -23.69 -36.84 -56.27
N ALA A 284 -22.39 -36.57 -56.26
CA ALA A 284 -21.49 -36.65 -57.42
C ALA A 284 -20.55 -37.86 -57.28
N SER A 285 -20.52 -38.69 -58.34
CA SER A 285 -19.69 -39.89 -58.51
C SER A 285 -18.27 -39.52 -58.95
N ASP A 286 -17.24 -40.25 -58.47
CA ASP A 286 -15.82 -40.06 -58.84
C ASP A 286 -15.08 -41.39 -59.16
N ASP A 287 -14.05 -41.24 -59.99
CA ASP A 287 -13.36 -42.13 -60.94
C ASP A 287 -12.76 -43.50 -60.50
N GLU A 288 -12.75 -44.46 -61.44
CA GLU A 288 -12.02 -45.75 -61.42
C GLU A 288 -10.54 -45.63 -61.85
N TYR A 289 -9.60 -46.17 -61.05
CA TYR A 289 -8.16 -46.21 -61.34
C TYR A 289 -7.71 -47.55 -61.95
N LYS A 290 -7.07 -47.57 -63.15
CA LYS A 290 -6.49 -48.78 -63.77
C LYS A 290 -4.96 -48.82 -63.63
N ALA A 291 -4.43 -49.83 -62.93
CA ALA A 291 -2.99 -50.12 -62.87
C ALA A 291 -2.59 -51.11 -63.97
N VAL A 292 -1.77 -50.68 -64.94
CA VAL A 292 -1.21 -51.52 -66.01
C VAL A 292 0.25 -51.82 -65.68
N ASN A 293 0.54 -53.00 -65.13
CA ASN A 293 1.91 -53.54 -65.17
C ASN A 293 1.86 -55.07 -65.33
N ALA A 294 2.42 -55.55 -66.44
CA ALA A 294 2.50 -56.97 -66.77
C ALA A 294 3.61 -57.69 -65.95
N PRO A 295 3.46 -59.00 -65.67
CA PRO A 295 4.40 -59.77 -64.87
C PRO A 295 5.79 -59.87 -65.52
N VAL A 296 6.84 -59.63 -64.73
CA VAL A 296 8.24 -59.58 -65.17
C VAL A 296 8.77 -60.97 -65.52
N LYS A 297 9.12 -61.21 -66.79
CA LYS A 297 9.81 -62.43 -67.25
C LYS A 297 11.33 -62.25 -67.21
N ASN A 298 12.06 -63.22 -66.65
CA ASN A 298 13.52 -63.13 -66.46
C ASN A 298 14.29 -63.80 -67.63
N ALA A 299 14.53 -63.05 -68.71
CA ALA A 299 15.30 -63.52 -69.87
C ALA A 299 16.81 -63.22 -69.69
N LYS A 300 17.68 -64.22 -69.90
CA LYS A 300 19.15 -64.04 -69.85
C LYS A 300 19.63 -63.20 -71.04
N LYS A 301 20.45 -62.19 -70.78
CA LYS A 301 20.97 -61.26 -71.80
C LYS A 301 22.12 -61.87 -72.60
N THR A 302 22.19 -61.55 -73.90
CA THR A 302 23.28 -61.98 -74.80
C THR A 302 24.55 -61.13 -74.62
N LEU A 303 25.73 -61.61 -75.08
CA LEU A 303 27.01 -60.88 -74.98
C LEU A 303 26.95 -59.49 -75.66
N LYS A 304 26.30 -59.38 -76.84
CA LYS A 304 26.07 -58.11 -77.56
C LYS A 304 25.17 -57.16 -76.76
N GLN A 305 24.13 -57.68 -76.09
CA GLN A 305 23.28 -56.90 -75.19
C GLN A 305 24.06 -56.44 -73.95
N ARG A 306 24.98 -57.26 -73.41
CA ARG A 306 25.84 -56.90 -72.27
C ARG A 306 26.84 -55.78 -72.60
N ARG A 307 27.44 -55.80 -73.81
CA ARG A 307 28.31 -54.72 -74.30
C ARG A 307 27.55 -53.41 -74.49
N LYS A 308 26.40 -53.44 -75.19
CA LYS A 308 25.53 -52.26 -75.34
C LYS A 308 25.04 -51.71 -74.00
N GLN A 309 24.74 -52.59 -73.04
CA GLN A 309 24.35 -52.16 -71.69
C GLN A 309 25.51 -51.45 -70.98
N LYS A 310 26.75 -51.95 -71.09
CA LYS A 310 27.93 -51.30 -70.50
C LYS A 310 28.15 -49.90 -71.10
N GLU A 311 28.10 -49.78 -72.42
CA GLU A 311 28.20 -48.50 -73.13
C GLU A 311 27.08 -47.54 -72.71
N GLN A 312 25.83 -48.00 -72.57
CA GLN A 312 24.72 -47.20 -72.05
C GLN A 312 24.95 -46.75 -70.60
N THR A 313 25.45 -47.63 -69.72
CA THR A 313 25.73 -47.27 -68.32
C THR A 313 26.87 -46.25 -68.19
N GLU A 314 27.89 -46.32 -69.04
CA GLU A 314 28.98 -45.34 -69.08
C GLU A 314 28.49 -43.99 -69.60
N LEU A 315 27.66 -43.98 -70.65
CA LEU A 315 27.03 -42.77 -71.18
C LEU A 315 26.09 -42.14 -70.14
N GLU A 316 25.32 -42.95 -69.42
CA GLU A 316 24.53 -42.47 -68.28
C GLU A 316 25.40 -41.89 -67.17
N ARG A 317 26.54 -42.51 -66.86
CA ARG A 317 27.49 -42.01 -65.86
C ARG A 317 28.06 -40.65 -66.27
N GLN A 318 28.46 -40.49 -67.53
CA GLN A 318 28.91 -39.21 -68.08
C GLN A 318 27.80 -38.15 -68.04
N ARG A 319 26.57 -38.51 -68.43
CA ARG A 319 25.39 -37.62 -68.32
C ARG A 319 25.13 -37.20 -66.87
N LYS A 320 25.30 -38.11 -65.91
CA LYS A 320 25.16 -37.81 -64.47
C LYS A 320 26.25 -36.83 -64.01
N LEU A 321 27.51 -37.02 -64.43
CA LEU A 321 28.61 -36.11 -64.11
C LEU A 321 28.37 -34.70 -64.68
N LEU A 322 27.97 -34.59 -65.95
CA LEU A 322 27.63 -33.31 -66.57
C LEU A 322 26.43 -32.63 -65.88
N LYS A 323 25.42 -33.40 -65.45
CA LYS A 323 24.32 -32.87 -64.63
C LYS A 323 24.82 -32.34 -63.28
N LEU A 324 25.79 -33.00 -62.64
CA LEU A 324 26.39 -32.53 -61.39
C LEU A 324 27.18 -31.23 -61.59
N GLU A 325 27.95 -31.11 -62.66
CA GLU A 325 28.67 -29.87 -62.98
C GLU A 325 27.72 -28.70 -63.26
N LYS A 326 26.66 -28.94 -64.04
CA LYS A 326 25.59 -27.95 -64.24
C LYS A 326 24.94 -27.54 -62.92
N LYS A 327 24.71 -28.49 -62.00
CA LYS A 327 24.18 -28.19 -60.66
C LYS A 327 25.13 -27.30 -59.86
N LYS A 328 26.44 -27.55 -59.88
CA LYS A 328 27.44 -26.70 -59.19
C LYS A 328 27.35 -25.25 -59.66
N ILE A 329 27.25 -25.02 -60.97
CA ILE A 329 27.09 -23.67 -61.54
C ILE A 329 25.79 -23.03 -61.05
N THR A 330 24.66 -23.76 -61.08
CA THR A 330 23.39 -23.24 -60.57
C THR A 330 23.42 -22.94 -59.07
N ASP A 331 24.14 -23.75 -58.29
CA ASP A 331 24.31 -23.56 -56.86
C ASP A 331 25.14 -22.30 -56.55
N ILE A 332 26.18 -22.01 -57.34
CA ILE A 332 26.95 -20.76 -57.25
C ILE A 332 26.02 -19.54 -57.46
N HIS A 333 25.15 -19.57 -58.48
CA HIS A 333 24.18 -18.49 -58.68
C HIS A 333 23.15 -18.39 -57.54
N LYS A 334 22.77 -19.53 -56.94
CA LYS A 334 21.88 -19.59 -55.78
C LYS A 334 22.51 -18.96 -54.53
N LEU A 335 23.83 -18.99 -54.38
CA LEU A 335 24.52 -18.33 -53.25
C LEU A 335 24.21 -16.83 -53.19
N ASN A 336 24.16 -16.13 -54.32
CA ASN A 336 23.83 -14.70 -54.34
C ASN A 336 22.39 -14.42 -53.86
N LEU A 337 21.46 -15.31 -54.21
CA LEU A 337 20.08 -15.24 -53.70
C LEU A 337 20.02 -15.54 -52.20
N LEU A 338 20.80 -16.50 -51.72
CA LEU A 338 20.91 -16.82 -50.29
C LEU A 338 21.53 -15.66 -49.50
N ASN A 339 22.58 -15.02 -50.01
CA ASN A 339 23.19 -13.85 -49.37
C ASN A 339 22.20 -12.68 -49.27
N LYS A 340 21.46 -12.37 -50.35
CA LYS A 340 20.39 -11.36 -50.31
C LYS A 340 19.29 -11.71 -49.29
N LYS A 341 18.92 -12.99 -49.19
CA LYS A 341 17.96 -13.48 -48.18
C LYS A 341 18.51 -13.33 -46.76
N ILE A 342 19.77 -13.68 -46.53
CA ILE A 342 20.44 -13.53 -45.22
C ILE A 342 20.46 -12.05 -44.83
N GLU A 343 20.87 -11.16 -45.73
CA GLU A 343 20.92 -9.72 -45.47
C GLU A 343 19.52 -9.14 -45.13
N GLN A 344 18.47 -9.58 -45.84
CA GLN A 344 17.09 -9.20 -45.52
C GLN A 344 16.64 -9.74 -44.16
N ILE A 345 17.02 -10.96 -43.80
CA ILE A 345 16.72 -11.56 -42.50
C ILE A 345 17.43 -10.79 -41.39
N GLU A 346 18.72 -10.49 -41.56
CA GLU A 346 19.53 -9.73 -40.60
C GLU A 346 18.97 -8.32 -40.39
N LYS A 347 18.61 -7.59 -41.46
CA LYS A 347 17.93 -6.28 -41.37
C LYS A 347 16.63 -6.37 -40.57
N LYS A 348 15.78 -7.36 -40.88
CA LYS A 348 14.52 -7.59 -40.14
C LYS A 348 14.80 -7.92 -38.66
N GLN A 349 15.77 -8.78 -38.38
CA GLN A 349 16.15 -9.16 -37.02
C GLN A 349 16.74 -7.98 -36.23
N GLY A 350 17.53 -7.12 -36.87
CA GLY A 350 18.06 -5.87 -36.29
C GLY A 350 16.94 -4.96 -35.80
N ILE A 351 15.97 -4.65 -36.68
CA ILE A 351 14.80 -3.82 -36.34
C ILE A 351 13.99 -4.44 -35.20
N LEU A 352 13.77 -5.77 -35.23
CA LEU A 352 13.06 -6.46 -34.15
C LEU A 352 13.83 -6.43 -32.83
N ARG A 353 15.17 -6.53 -32.86
CA ARG A 353 16.03 -6.46 -31.68
C ARG A 353 15.97 -5.08 -31.05
N GLU A 354 16.03 -4.01 -31.84
CA GLU A 354 15.86 -2.63 -31.37
C GLU A 354 14.47 -2.41 -30.75
N LYS A 355 13.41 -2.85 -31.42
CA LYS A 355 12.04 -2.78 -30.89
C LYS A 355 11.90 -3.55 -29.57
N ARG A 356 12.50 -4.73 -29.46
CA ARG A 356 12.51 -5.53 -28.21
C ARG A 356 13.28 -4.81 -27.10
N LEU A 357 14.42 -4.19 -27.41
CA LEU A 357 15.23 -3.45 -26.45
C LEU A 357 14.49 -2.21 -25.93
N LYS A 358 13.88 -1.43 -26.83
CA LYS A 358 13.04 -0.28 -26.48
C LYS A 358 11.84 -0.70 -25.60
N LYS A 359 11.12 -1.75 -25.99
CA LYS A 359 10.01 -2.30 -25.21
C LYS A 359 10.46 -2.84 -23.85
N ALA A 360 11.66 -3.43 -23.76
CA ALA A 360 12.22 -3.89 -22.49
C ALA A 360 12.58 -2.72 -21.56
N GLN A 361 13.10 -1.62 -22.09
CA GLN A 361 13.34 -0.38 -21.34
C GLN A 361 12.02 0.23 -20.84
N GLU A 362 11.01 0.36 -21.70
CA GLU A 362 9.68 0.85 -21.33
C GLU A 362 9.03 -0.02 -20.24
N LYS A 363 9.11 -1.35 -20.38
CA LYS A 363 8.59 -2.31 -19.38
C LYS A 363 9.27 -2.22 -18.01
N LYS A 364 10.51 -1.74 -17.93
CA LYS A 364 11.17 -1.51 -16.63
C LYS A 364 10.52 -0.35 -15.87
N ASN A 365 10.05 0.67 -16.58
CA ASN A 365 9.40 1.85 -16.01
C ASN A 365 7.90 1.64 -15.76
N GLN A 366 7.28 0.70 -16.47
CA GLN A 366 5.86 0.39 -16.32
C GLN A 366 5.56 -0.44 -15.05
N THR A 367 4.34 -0.24 -14.55
CA THR A 367 3.74 -1.03 -13.48
C THR A 367 3.45 -2.45 -13.92
N LYS A 368 3.83 -3.43 -13.12
CA LYS A 368 3.53 -4.85 -13.34
C LYS A 368 2.19 -5.20 -12.72
N VAL A 369 1.49 -6.16 -13.33
CA VAL A 369 0.26 -6.73 -12.78
C VAL A 369 0.65 -7.80 -11.75
N LEU A 370 0.62 -7.44 -10.46
CA LEU A 370 0.99 -8.33 -9.35
C LEU A 370 -0.20 -9.12 -8.78
N SER A 371 -1.44 -8.69 -9.04
CA SER A 371 -2.67 -9.35 -8.60
C SER A 371 -3.71 -9.35 -9.71
N ALA A 372 -4.87 -9.96 -9.47
CA ALA A 372 -5.98 -9.94 -10.43
C ALA A 372 -6.47 -8.51 -10.76
N ASN A 373 -6.25 -7.54 -9.87
CA ASN A 373 -6.60 -6.15 -10.15
C ASN A 373 -5.46 -5.47 -10.90
N LYS A 374 -5.79 -4.72 -11.96
CA LYS A 374 -4.82 -3.82 -12.59
C LYS A 374 -4.57 -2.62 -11.68
N PHE A 375 -3.37 -2.06 -11.74
CA PHE A 375 -3.08 -0.79 -11.10
C PHE A 375 -3.78 0.35 -11.86
N GLU A 376 -4.45 1.21 -11.11
CA GLU A 376 -5.10 2.43 -11.60
C GLU A 376 -4.36 3.61 -10.97
N ASP A 377 -3.86 4.52 -11.80
CA ASP A 377 -3.25 5.78 -11.32
C ASP A 377 -4.32 6.61 -10.59
N PRO A 378 -3.95 7.32 -9.51
CA PRO A 378 -4.86 8.26 -8.87
C PRO A 378 -5.18 9.43 -9.81
N ASP A 379 -6.32 10.07 -9.56
CA ASP A 379 -6.69 11.30 -10.23
C ASP A 379 -5.69 12.41 -9.88
N LEU A 380 -5.49 13.34 -10.82
CA LEU A 380 -4.60 14.46 -10.61
C LEU A 380 -5.32 15.50 -9.76
N GLU A 381 -4.69 15.93 -8.68
CA GLU A 381 -5.16 17.01 -7.82
C GLU A 381 -4.81 18.35 -8.48
N PHE A 382 -5.78 19.24 -8.68
CA PHE A 382 -5.54 20.52 -9.34
C PHE A 382 -6.59 21.58 -8.98
N ASN A 383 -6.15 22.83 -8.95
CA ASN A 383 -7.03 23.96 -8.69
C ASN A 383 -7.59 24.51 -10.01
N MET A 384 -8.87 24.89 -10.01
CA MET A 384 -9.45 25.63 -11.11
C MET A 384 -8.88 27.05 -11.15
N GLY A 385 -8.91 27.72 -12.32
CA GLY A 385 -8.35 29.08 -12.45
C GLY A 385 -8.97 30.10 -11.48
N GLN A 386 -10.24 29.91 -11.10
CA GLN A 386 -10.95 30.75 -10.11
C GLN A 386 -10.45 30.55 -8.67
N GLU A 387 -9.80 29.42 -8.39
CA GLU A 387 -9.34 29.03 -7.06
C GLU A 387 -7.86 29.36 -6.83
N ILE A 388 -7.17 29.84 -7.86
CA ILE A 388 -5.78 30.30 -7.77
C ILE A 388 -5.77 31.73 -7.25
N ALA A 389 -5.68 31.88 -5.93
CA ALA A 389 -5.65 33.18 -5.26
C ALA A 389 -4.27 33.86 -5.26
N GLY A 390 -3.19 33.15 -5.62
CA GLY A 390 -1.80 33.64 -5.59
C GLY A 390 -1.20 33.78 -4.18
N ASN A 391 -2.01 33.68 -3.13
CA ASN A 391 -1.61 33.82 -1.73
C ASN A 391 -1.69 32.48 -0.97
N LEU A 392 -0.76 32.26 -0.04
CA LEU A 392 -0.71 31.03 0.76
C LEU A 392 -1.82 30.95 1.83
N LYS A 393 -2.40 32.09 2.23
CA LYS A 393 -3.46 32.15 3.25
C LYS A 393 -4.78 31.58 2.76
N ASP A 394 -5.11 31.83 1.49
CA ASP A 394 -6.37 31.43 0.87
C ASP A 394 -6.24 30.11 0.11
N LEU A 395 -5.09 29.43 0.23
CA LEU A 395 -4.84 28.15 -0.42
C LEU A 395 -5.75 27.08 0.17
N LYS A 396 -6.60 26.50 -0.69
CA LYS A 396 -7.30 25.27 -0.38
C LYS A 396 -6.31 24.11 -0.42
N VAL A 397 -6.16 23.43 0.70
CA VAL A 397 -5.33 22.22 0.77
C VAL A 397 -6.14 21.08 0.16
N GLU A 398 -5.67 20.60 -0.98
CA GLU A 398 -6.26 19.45 -1.66
C GLU A 398 -5.36 18.22 -1.54
N GLY A 399 -5.99 17.05 -1.64
CA GLY A 399 -5.29 15.79 -1.78
C GLY A 399 -5.07 14.98 -0.51
N ASN A 400 -4.67 13.72 -0.72
CA ASN A 400 -4.39 12.78 0.38
C ASN A 400 -3.01 12.14 0.22
N LEU A 401 -2.07 12.60 1.04
CA LEU A 401 -0.70 12.09 1.08
C LEU A 401 -0.61 10.58 1.31
N LEU A 402 -1.51 10.00 2.11
CA LEU A 402 -1.52 8.56 2.36
C LEU A 402 -1.92 7.79 1.10
N LEU A 403 -2.87 8.33 0.32
CA LEU A 403 -3.29 7.75 -0.94
C LEU A 403 -2.16 7.82 -1.96
N ASP A 404 -1.50 8.97 -2.10
CA ASP A 404 -0.32 9.14 -2.96
C ASP A 404 0.79 8.13 -2.61
N ARG A 405 1.18 8.01 -1.33
CA ARG A 405 2.22 7.04 -0.92
C ARG A 405 1.80 5.60 -1.13
N PHE A 406 0.53 5.27 -0.89
CA PHE A 406 -0.01 3.94 -1.15
C PHE A 406 0.03 3.60 -2.64
N LYS A 407 -0.41 4.53 -3.51
CA LYS A 407 -0.38 4.38 -4.97
C LYS A 407 1.05 4.37 -5.51
N SER A 408 1.98 5.14 -4.95
CA SER A 408 3.41 5.08 -5.29
C SER A 408 4.03 3.71 -4.97
N MET A 409 3.69 3.10 -3.83
CA MET A 409 4.16 1.74 -3.51
C MET A 409 3.62 0.69 -4.49
N GLN A 410 2.38 0.85 -4.94
CA GLN A 410 1.81 0.00 -5.99
C GLN A 410 2.50 0.26 -7.34
N LYS A 411 2.69 1.54 -7.71
CA LYS A 411 3.37 1.95 -8.94
C LYS A 411 4.80 1.40 -9.03
N ARG A 412 5.46 1.31 -7.88
CA ARG A 412 6.82 0.76 -7.76
C ARG A 412 6.90 -0.77 -7.67
N ASN A 413 5.79 -1.47 -7.80
CA ASN A 413 5.71 -2.93 -7.69
C ASN A 413 6.16 -3.47 -6.32
N ILE A 414 5.99 -2.69 -5.25
CA ILE A 414 6.30 -3.10 -3.86
C ILE A 414 5.07 -3.78 -3.26
N ILE A 415 3.89 -3.20 -3.50
CA ILE A 415 2.60 -3.68 -3.01
C ILE A 415 1.70 -4.00 -4.21
N ALA A 416 0.95 -5.09 -4.13
CA ALA A 416 -0.03 -5.40 -5.16
C ALA A 416 -1.31 -4.55 -5.00
N PRO A 417 -1.96 -4.12 -6.09
CA PRO A 417 -3.25 -3.44 -6.01
C PRO A 417 -4.31 -4.37 -5.43
N THR A 418 -5.06 -3.87 -4.44
CA THR A 418 -6.10 -4.63 -3.74
C THR A 418 -7.36 -3.79 -3.60
N LYS A 419 -8.51 -4.47 -3.57
CA LYS A 419 -9.82 -3.86 -3.27
C LYS A 419 -10.27 -4.34 -1.89
N ARG A 420 -10.96 -3.48 -1.14
CA ARG A 420 -11.51 -3.85 0.17
C ARG A 420 -12.49 -5.02 0.00
N ARG A 421 -12.14 -6.18 0.55
CA ARG A 421 -13.01 -7.35 0.51
C ARG A 421 -13.96 -7.32 1.70
N VAL A 422 -15.25 -7.18 1.44
CA VAL A 422 -16.30 -7.39 2.46
C VAL A 422 -16.66 -8.87 2.43
N ARG A 423 -16.39 -9.58 3.53
CA ARG A 423 -16.81 -10.98 3.66
C ARG A 423 -18.32 -11.02 3.86
N LYS A 424 -19.05 -11.71 2.98
CA LYS A 424 -20.47 -12.02 3.22
C LYS A 424 -20.54 -12.93 4.44
N LYS A 425 -21.11 -12.44 5.55
CA LYS A 425 -21.40 -13.27 6.71
C LYS A 425 -22.68 -14.05 6.45
N ALA A 426 -22.71 -15.33 6.80
CA ALA A 426 -23.95 -16.09 6.78
C ALA A 426 -24.99 -15.41 7.68
N LYS A 427 -26.27 -15.43 7.27
CA LYS A 427 -27.36 -14.96 8.12
C LYS A 427 -27.40 -15.84 9.37
N VAL A 428 -27.03 -15.28 10.52
CA VAL A 428 -27.15 -15.97 11.81
C VAL A 428 -28.64 -16.11 12.11
N LYS A 429 -29.12 -17.34 12.31
CA LYS A 429 -30.50 -17.59 12.75
C LYS A 429 -30.70 -16.88 14.09
N LYS A 430 -31.61 -15.90 14.12
CA LYS A 430 -32.01 -15.21 15.34
C LYS A 430 -33.28 -15.88 15.83
N TYR A 431 -33.24 -16.37 17.06
CA TYR A 431 -34.41 -16.89 17.75
C TYR A 431 -34.82 -15.88 18.81
N THR A 432 -36.11 -15.59 18.93
CA THR A 432 -36.63 -14.93 20.13
C THR A 432 -36.47 -15.89 21.29
N LYS A 433 -35.89 -15.41 22.41
CA LYS A 433 -35.84 -16.21 23.63
C LYS A 433 -37.27 -16.55 24.03
N PRO A 434 -37.54 -17.78 24.53
CA PRO A 434 -38.89 -18.20 24.89
C PRO A 434 -39.66 -17.16 25.72
N GLY A 435 -39.08 -16.64 26.81
CA GLY A 435 -39.72 -15.64 27.68
C GLY A 435 -39.68 -14.19 27.19
N HIS A 436 -39.37 -13.92 25.92
CA HIS A 436 -39.46 -12.60 25.28
C HIS A 436 -40.33 -12.67 24.02
N LYS A 437 -41.16 -13.71 23.90
CA LYS A 437 -42.24 -13.74 22.92
C LYS A 437 -43.35 -12.84 23.46
N ASP A 438 -43.83 -11.92 22.62
CA ASP A 438 -44.83 -10.89 22.98
C ASP A 438 -46.20 -11.45 23.44
N GLU A 439 -46.33 -12.77 23.54
CA GLU A 439 -47.53 -13.48 23.98
C GLU A 439 -47.50 -13.90 25.47
N ASP A 440 -46.33 -13.91 26.11
CA ASP A 440 -46.20 -14.42 27.48
C ASP A 440 -46.76 -13.45 28.53
N TRP A 441 -46.62 -12.13 28.35
CA TRP A 441 -47.20 -11.13 29.26
C TRP A 441 -48.73 -11.15 29.29
N LYS A 442 -49.37 -11.57 28.18
CA LYS A 442 -50.83 -11.75 28.10
C LYS A 442 -51.30 -12.94 28.93
N LYS A 443 -50.46 -13.96 29.14
CA LYS A 443 -50.79 -15.14 29.95
C LYS A 443 -50.49 -14.95 31.44
N THR A 444 -49.49 -14.14 31.80
CA THR A 444 -49.14 -13.91 33.21
C THR A 444 -50.01 -12.86 33.92
N VAL A 445 -50.67 -11.96 33.19
CA VAL A 445 -51.60 -10.96 33.79
C VAL A 445 -53.03 -11.51 33.93
N ALA A 446 -53.36 -12.59 33.22
CA ALA A 446 -54.59 -13.35 33.40
C ALA A 446 -54.37 -14.52 34.37
N ARG A 447 -54.12 -14.21 35.65
CA ARG A 447 -54.28 -15.19 36.74
C ARG A 447 -54.65 -14.52 38.05
#